data_AF-A0A7J7XDV8-F1
#
_entry.id   AF-A0A7J7XDV8-F1
#
_cell.length_a   1.000
_cell.length_b   1.000
_cell.length_c   1.000
_cell.angle_alpha   90.00
_cell.angle_beta   90.00
_cell.angle_gamma   90.00
#
_symmetry.space_group_name_H-M   'P 1'
#
loop_
_entity.id
_entity.type
_entity.pdbx_description
1 polymer ?
#
loop_
_entity_poly.entity_id
_entity_poly.type
_entity_poly.pdbx_seq_one_letter_code
_entity_poly.pdbx_strand_id
1 'polypeptide(L)'
;MTLRKRGFPGYMYTDLATIYERAGRVEGRNGSITQIPILTMPNDDITHPIPDLTGYITEGQIYVDRQLHNRQIYPPINVLPSLSRLMKSAIGEGMTRKDHADVSNQLYACYAIGKDVQAMKAVVGEEALTSDDLLYLEFLQKFERNFIAQGPYENRTVFETLDIGWQLLRIFPKEMLKRIPQSTLSEFYPRDSAKH
;
A
#
# COMPACT_ATOMS: atom_id res chain seq x y z
N MET A 1 23.99 27.10 -19.22
CA MET A 1 23.72 25.85 -19.95
C MET A 1 23.19 24.84 -18.95
N THR A 2 21.88 24.86 -18.69
CA THR A 2 21.28 24.07 -17.61
C THR A 2 21.29 22.60 -18.03
N LEU A 3 22.17 21.81 -17.42
CA LEU A 3 22.27 20.36 -17.62
C LEU A 3 20.90 19.74 -17.30
N ARG A 4 20.17 19.36 -18.36
CA ARG A 4 18.87 18.71 -18.27
C ARG A 4 19.08 17.27 -17.81
N LYS A 5 18.41 16.85 -16.73
CA LYS A 5 18.46 15.45 -16.23
C LYS A 5 18.17 14.49 -17.39
N ARG A 6 19.16 13.66 -17.75
CA ARG A 6 19.08 12.57 -18.76
C ARG A 6 18.53 12.94 -20.14
N GLY A 7 18.70 14.19 -20.60
CA GLY A 7 18.35 14.60 -21.98
C GLY A 7 16.88 14.98 -22.23
N PHE A 8 16.02 14.95 -21.20
CA PHE A 8 14.63 15.38 -21.33
C PHE A 8 14.50 16.90 -21.43
N PRO A 9 13.51 17.43 -22.19
CA PRO A 9 13.32 18.87 -22.31
C PRO A 9 12.96 19.51 -20.96
N GLY A 10 13.41 20.75 -20.75
CA GLY A 10 13.15 21.48 -19.50
C GLY A 10 11.67 21.82 -19.26
N TYR A 11 10.84 21.77 -20.30
CA TYR A 11 9.39 22.00 -20.24
C TYR A 11 8.59 20.71 -19.95
N MET A 12 9.24 19.55 -19.79
CA MET A 12 8.57 18.27 -19.57
C MET A 12 7.64 18.28 -18.34
N TYR A 13 8.02 18.98 -17.27
CA TYR A 13 7.16 19.13 -16.10
C TYR A 13 5.84 19.83 -16.46
N THR A 14 5.92 20.96 -17.17
CA THR A 14 4.75 21.75 -17.57
C THR A 14 3.86 20.96 -18.52
N ASP A 15 4.45 20.24 -19.48
CA ASP A 15 3.69 19.42 -20.42
C ASP A 15 2.90 18.32 -19.70
N LEU A 16 3.55 17.58 -18.79
CA LEU A 16 2.86 16.56 -18.00
C LEU A 16 1.78 17.16 -17.10
N ALA A 17 2.06 18.30 -16.47
CA ALA A 17 1.09 19.00 -15.62
C ALA A 17 -0.17 19.40 -16.40
N THR A 18 -0.03 19.86 -17.66
CA THR A 18 -1.20 20.24 -18.48
C THR A 18 -2.18 19.08 -18.73
N ILE A 19 -1.72 17.83 -18.60
CA ILE A 19 -2.55 16.63 -18.73
C ILE A 19 -3.09 16.20 -17.36
N TYR A 20 -2.21 16.07 -16.36
CA TYR A 20 -2.56 15.50 -15.05
C TYR A 20 -3.47 16.41 -14.21
N GLU A 21 -3.33 17.73 -14.33
CA GLU A 21 -4.15 18.71 -13.60
C GLU A 21 -5.60 18.80 -14.13
N ARG A 22 -5.96 18.01 -15.14
CA ARG A 22 -7.34 17.96 -15.70
C ARG A 22 -8.23 16.93 -15.03
N ALA A 23 -7.81 16.37 -13.91
CA ALA A 23 -8.61 15.49 -13.05
C ALA A 23 -9.29 16.27 -11.93
N GLY A 24 -10.42 15.77 -11.41
CA GLY A 24 -11.11 16.35 -10.26
C GLY A 24 -12.62 16.54 -10.47
N ARG A 25 -13.22 17.30 -9.55
CA ARG A 25 -14.65 17.66 -9.55
C ARG A 25 -14.78 19.17 -9.78
N VAL A 26 -15.81 19.56 -10.52
CA VAL A 26 -16.15 20.97 -10.76
C VAL A 26 -17.30 21.36 -9.86
N GLU A 27 -17.14 22.46 -9.13
CA GLU A 27 -18.21 22.99 -8.28
C GLU A 27 -19.47 23.31 -9.11
N GLY A 28 -20.65 22.96 -8.58
CA GLY A 28 -21.92 23.10 -9.29
C GLY A 28 -22.19 22.03 -10.36
N ARG A 29 -21.30 21.04 -10.55
CA ARG A 29 -21.54 19.88 -11.42
C ARG A 29 -21.45 18.56 -10.65
N ASN A 30 -22.34 17.63 -11.00
CA ASN A 30 -22.39 16.31 -10.37
C ASN A 30 -21.37 15.31 -10.95
N GLY A 31 -20.68 15.66 -12.04
CA GLY A 31 -19.67 14.80 -12.67
C GLY A 31 -18.28 14.93 -12.04
N SER A 32 -17.44 13.92 -12.26
CA SER A 32 -16.03 13.89 -11.86
C SER A 32 -15.17 13.27 -12.95
N ILE A 33 -13.90 13.67 -13.02
CA ILE A 33 -12.89 13.03 -13.88
C ILE A 33 -11.82 12.43 -12.96
N THR A 34 -11.62 11.12 -13.06
CA THR A 34 -10.55 10.40 -12.34
C THR A 34 -9.53 9.92 -13.37
N GLN A 35 -8.25 10.18 -13.11
CA GLN A 35 -7.16 9.74 -13.97
C GLN A 35 -6.35 8.63 -13.29
N ILE A 36 -6.02 7.59 -14.06
CA ILE A 36 -5.12 6.51 -13.65
C ILE A 36 -4.05 6.37 -14.75
N PRO A 37 -3.03 7.24 -14.77
CA PRO A 37 -1.97 7.15 -15.76
C PRO A 37 -1.08 5.95 -15.48
N ILE A 38 -0.74 5.21 -16.53
CA ILE A 38 0.18 4.06 -16.46
C ILE A 38 1.49 4.48 -17.10
N LEU A 39 2.58 4.34 -16.36
CA LEU A 39 3.93 4.57 -16.84
C LEU A 39 4.80 3.34 -16.58
N THR A 40 5.75 3.10 -17.47
CA THR A 40 6.77 2.07 -17.29
C THR A 40 8.10 2.73 -17.00
N MET A 41 8.73 2.37 -15.88
CA MET A 41 10.02 2.92 -15.49
C MET A 41 11.15 2.24 -16.29
N PRO A 42 12.02 3.01 -16.96
CA PRO A 42 13.21 2.44 -17.59
C PRO A 42 14.12 1.81 -16.53
N ASN A 43 14.56 0.57 -16.73
CA ASN A 43 15.47 -0.17 -15.84
C ASN A 43 15.01 -0.24 -14.37
N ASP A 44 13.69 -0.21 -14.11
CA ASP A 44 13.10 -0.18 -12.76
C ASP A 44 13.59 1.01 -11.89
N ASP A 45 14.07 2.08 -12.54
CA ASP A 45 14.65 3.23 -11.86
C ASP A 45 13.56 4.26 -11.50
N ILE A 46 13.12 4.24 -10.23
CA ILE A 46 12.15 5.22 -9.70
C ILE A 46 12.70 6.65 -9.70
N THR A 47 14.02 6.84 -9.72
CA THR A 47 14.66 8.17 -9.75
C THR A 47 14.75 8.73 -11.18
N HIS A 48 14.27 7.96 -12.16
CA HIS A 48 14.20 8.41 -13.55
C HIS A 48 13.31 9.67 -13.65
N PRO A 49 13.64 10.67 -14.49
CA PRO A 49 12.88 11.92 -14.56
C PRO A 49 11.37 11.75 -14.82
N ILE A 50 10.95 10.72 -15.55
CA ILE A 50 9.54 10.45 -15.84
C ILE A 50 8.73 10.10 -14.58
N PRO A 51 9.06 9.02 -13.82
CA PRO A 51 8.38 8.71 -12.56
C PRO A 51 8.60 9.81 -11.50
N ASP A 52 9.78 10.42 -11.44
CA ASP A 52 10.08 11.52 -10.52
C ASP A 52 9.09 12.69 -10.72
N LEU A 53 9.01 13.23 -11.95
CA LEU A 53 8.08 14.33 -12.25
C LEU A 53 6.61 13.92 -12.15
N THR A 54 6.25 12.69 -12.54
CA THR A 54 4.87 12.22 -12.40
C THR A 54 4.46 12.20 -10.93
N GLY A 55 5.29 11.63 -10.05
CA GLY A 55 5.03 11.60 -8.61
C GLY A 55 5.00 12.97 -7.93
N TYR A 56 5.68 13.97 -8.51
CA TYR A 56 5.55 15.37 -8.05
C TYR A 56 4.20 16.01 -8.39
N ILE A 57 3.58 15.61 -9.51
CA ILE A 57 2.32 16.20 -9.99
C ILE A 57 1.12 15.41 -9.46
N THR A 58 1.18 14.08 -9.51
CA THR A 58 0.05 13.23 -9.13
C THR A 58 -0.06 13.09 -7.61
N GLU A 59 -1.28 12.86 -7.12
CA GLU A 59 -1.58 12.79 -5.68
C GLU A 59 -1.23 11.44 -5.02
N GLY A 60 -0.32 10.68 -5.62
CA GLY A 60 0.07 9.35 -5.18
C GLY A 60 0.57 8.49 -6.32
N GLN A 61 0.95 7.27 -6.00
CA GLN A 61 1.39 6.28 -6.98
C GLN A 61 1.04 4.87 -6.49
N ILE A 62 0.75 3.99 -7.43
CA ILE A 62 0.66 2.55 -7.20
C ILE A 62 1.87 1.91 -7.86
N TYR A 63 2.73 1.30 -7.05
CA TYR A 63 3.98 0.73 -7.51
C TYR A 63 3.84 -0.76 -7.80
N VAL A 64 4.05 -1.12 -9.06
CA VAL A 64 4.07 -2.51 -9.52
C VAL A 64 5.49 -3.04 -9.41
N ASP A 65 5.69 -4.10 -8.63
CA ASP A 65 7.01 -4.61 -8.26
C ASP A 65 7.33 -5.93 -8.98
N ARG A 66 8.49 -5.95 -9.64
CA ARG A 66 9.00 -7.12 -10.35
C ARG A 66 9.29 -8.28 -9.39
N GLN A 67 9.71 -8.02 -8.16
CA GLN A 67 10.02 -9.09 -7.20
C GLN A 67 8.78 -9.90 -6.80
N LEU A 68 7.65 -9.22 -6.57
CA LEU A 68 6.37 -9.87 -6.31
C LEU A 68 5.87 -10.64 -7.53
N HIS A 69 6.02 -10.05 -8.72
CA HIS A 69 5.64 -10.71 -9.98
C HIS A 69 6.41 -12.02 -10.21
N ASN A 70 7.73 -12.01 -10.01
CA ASN A 70 8.59 -13.20 -10.16
C ASN A 70 8.21 -14.33 -9.20
N ARG A 71 7.58 -14.00 -8.06
CA ARG A 71 7.05 -14.95 -7.07
C ARG A 71 5.61 -15.38 -7.35
N GLN A 72 5.08 -15.05 -8.53
CA GLN A 72 3.72 -15.37 -8.98
C GLN A 72 2.62 -14.77 -8.08
N ILE A 73 2.89 -13.63 -7.45
CA ILE A 73 1.89 -12.87 -6.70
C ILE A 73 1.19 -11.91 -7.66
N TYR A 74 -0.14 -11.96 -7.69
CA TYR A 74 -0.97 -11.10 -8.53
C TYR A 74 -2.11 -10.49 -7.71
N PRO A 75 -2.38 -9.17 -7.81
CA PRO A 75 -1.57 -8.17 -8.52
C PRO A 75 -0.23 -7.91 -7.81
N PRO A 76 0.90 -7.73 -8.53
CA PRO A 76 2.21 -7.56 -7.91
C PRO A 76 2.42 -6.11 -7.42
N ILE A 77 1.59 -5.65 -6.47
CA ILE A 77 1.63 -4.29 -5.92
C ILE A 77 2.51 -4.27 -4.67
N ASN A 78 3.53 -3.41 -4.66
CA ASN A 78 4.32 -3.17 -3.46
C ASN A 78 3.75 -1.96 -2.70
N VAL A 79 3.23 -2.23 -1.51
CA VAL A 79 2.53 -1.24 -0.68
C VAL A 79 3.48 -0.22 -0.05
N LEU A 80 4.79 -0.49 0.08
CA LEU A 80 5.74 0.41 0.74
C LEU A 80 6.01 1.70 -0.05
N PRO A 81 6.38 1.64 -1.34
CA PRO A 81 6.54 2.85 -2.16
C PRO A 81 5.20 3.38 -2.72
N SER A 82 4.10 2.65 -2.55
CA SER A 82 2.77 3.08 -2.97
C SER A 82 2.16 4.07 -1.98
N LEU A 83 1.44 5.07 -2.48
CA LEU A 83 0.83 6.12 -1.66
C LEU A 83 -0.44 6.64 -2.31
N SER A 84 -1.43 6.99 -1.50
CA SER A 84 -2.55 7.85 -1.89
C SER A 84 -2.68 9.00 -0.88
N ARG A 85 -2.50 10.25 -1.35
CA ARG A 85 -2.60 11.44 -0.49
C ARG A 85 -4.04 11.73 -0.08
N LEU A 86 -5.01 11.38 -0.93
CA LEU A 86 -6.43 11.58 -0.68
C LEU A 86 -7.06 10.54 0.23
N MET A 87 -6.36 9.45 0.56
CA MET A 87 -6.90 8.35 1.37
C MET A 87 -7.56 8.83 2.66
N LYS A 88 -6.92 9.75 3.38
CA LYS A 88 -7.43 10.26 4.68
C LYS A 88 -8.82 10.90 4.58
N SER A 89 -9.16 11.47 3.43
CA SER A 89 -10.44 12.13 3.18
C SER A 89 -11.52 11.19 2.65
N ALA A 90 -11.16 9.93 2.33
CA ALA A 90 -12.04 8.94 1.71
C ALA A 90 -12.34 7.74 2.61
N ILE A 91 -11.82 7.74 3.85
CA ILE A 91 -11.97 6.64 4.81
C ILE A 91 -12.62 7.12 6.10
N GLY A 92 -13.06 6.17 6.93
CA GLY A 92 -13.67 6.44 8.23
C GLY A 92 -15.18 6.26 8.27
N GLU A 93 -15.77 6.72 9.37
CA GLU A 93 -17.19 6.59 9.65
C GLU A 93 -18.05 7.35 8.62
N GLY A 94 -19.10 6.71 8.11
CA GLY A 94 -19.97 7.26 7.05
C GLY A 94 -19.45 7.08 5.62
N MET A 95 -18.20 6.65 5.42
CA MET A 95 -17.65 6.34 4.09
C MET A 95 -17.29 4.86 3.91
N THR A 96 -16.47 4.32 4.81
CA THR A 96 -16.06 2.91 4.78
C THR A 96 -16.36 2.27 6.12
N ARG A 97 -15.37 2.19 7.02
CA ARG A 97 -15.51 1.69 8.39
C ARG A 97 -14.56 2.48 9.29
N LYS A 98 -14.91 2.60 10.57
CA LYS A 98 -14.18 3.44 11.56
C LYS A 98 -12.73 3.00 11.81
N ASP A 99 -12.43 1.72 11.65
CA ASP A 99 -11.14 1.07 11.89
C ASP A 99 -10.18 1.13 10.69
N HIS A 100 -10.64 1.59 9.52
CA HIS A 100 -9.88 1.52 8.26
C HIS A 100 -8.50 2.19 8.38
N ALA A 101 -8.46 3.41 8.93
CA ALA A 101 -7.20 4.14 9.08
C ALA A 101 -6.19 3.39 9.95
N ASP A 102 -6.66 2.85 11.08
CA ASP A 102 -5.82 2.18 12.07
C ASP A 102 -5.28 0.84 11.52
N VAL A 103 -6.16 0.05 10.90
CA VAL A 103 -5.80 -1.24 10.28
C VAL A 103 -4.79 -1.02 9.17
N SER A 104 -5.02 -0.06 8.28
CA SER A 104 -4.08 0.24 7.19
C SER A 104 -2.70 0.65 7.72
N ASN A 105 -2.66 1.53 8.73
CA ASN A 105 -1.40 1.98 9.32
C ASN A 105 -0.64 0.86 10.03
N GLN A 106 -1.36 -0.02 10.73
CA GLN A 106 -0.76 -1.15 11.42
C GLN A 106 -0.25 -2.21 10.43
N LEU A 107 -1.02 -2.55 9.39
CA LEU A 107 -0.59 -3.47 8.33
C LEU A 107 0.67 -2.96 7.64
N TYR A 108 0.71 -1.66 7.30
CA TYR A 108 1.89 -1.03 6.69
C TYR A 108 3.12 -1.15 7.60
N ALA A 109 2.97 -0.87 8.90
CA ALA A 109 4.06 -0.96 9.85
C ALA A 109 4.58 -2.39 10.01
N CYS A 110 3.67 -3.37 10.14
CA CYS A 110 4.04 -4.78 10.22
C CYS A 110 4.74 -5.26 8.95
N TYR A 111 4.30 -4.79 7.77
CA TYR A 111 4.91 -5.16 6.50
C TYR A 111 6.31 -4.55 6.33
N ALA A 112 6.51 -3.28 6.73
CA ALA A 112 7.82 -2.65 6.73
C ALA A 112 8.81 -3.38 7.65
N ILE A 113 8.41 -3.65 8.90
CA ILE A 113 9.25 -4.39 9.86
C ILE A 113 9.53 -5.81 9.33
N GLY A 114 8.53 -6.50 8.78
CA GLY A 114 8.70 -7.83 8.20
C GLY A 114 9.70 -7.87 7.03
N LYS A 115 9.76 -6.82 6.20
CA LYS A 115 10.78 -6.70 5.15
C LYS A 115 12.18 -6.50 5.72
N ASP A 116 12.33 -5.67 6.75
CA ASP A 116 13.62 -5.48 7.42
C ASP A 116 14.09 -6.78 8.09
N VAL A 117 13.19 -7.50 8.76
CA VAL A 117 13.47 -8.81 9.35
C VAL A 117 13.81 -9.85 8.29
N GLN A 118 13.14 -9.85 7.13
CA GLN A 118 13.48 -10.72 6.01
C GLN A 118 14.90 -10.47 5.49
N ALA A 119 15.31 -9.20 5.42
CA ALA A 119 16.69 -8.85 5.06
C ALA A 119 17.68 -9.30 6.14
N MET A 120 17.37 -9.09 7.42
CA MET A 120 18.20 -9.57 8.53
C MET A 120 18.36 -11.10 8.50
N LYS A 121 17.26 -11.86 8.30
CA LYS A 121 17.29 -13.33 8.18
C LYS A 121 18.28 -13.80 7.11
N ALA A 122 18.34 -13.11 5.98
CA ALA A 122 19.27 -13.45 4.90
C ALA A 122 20.75 -13.21 5.26
N VAL A 123 21.03 -12.31 6.22
CA VAL A 123 22.39 -11.95 6.64
C VAL A 123 22.85 -12.79 7.83
N VAL A 124 22.03 -12.91 8.88
CA VAL A 124 22.42 -13.53 10.17
C VAL A 124 21.92 -14.97 10.33
N GLY A 125 21.04 -15.45 9.45
CA GLY A 125 20.40 -16.75 9.57
C GLY A 125 19.14 -16.74 10.44
N GLU A 126 18.38 -17.83 10.37
CA GLU A 126 17.08 -17.96 11.05
C GLU A 126 17.22 -18.14 12.57
N GLU A 127 18.30 -18.76 13.03
CA GLU A 127 18.53 -19.06 14.44
C GLU A 127 18.76 -17.82 15.31
N ALA A 128 19.13 -16.69 14.68
CA ALA A 128 19.36 -15.41 15.36
C ALA A 128 18.09 -14.57 15.54
N LEU A 129 16.94 -15.03 15.03
CA LEU A 129 15.68 -14.29 15.07
C LEU A 129 14.96 -14.49 16.40
N THR A 130 14.33 -13.42 16.89
CA THR A 130 13.46 -13.49 18.07
C THR A 130 12.11 -14.15 17.73
N SER A 131 11.36 -14.54 18.76
CA SER A 131 9.98 -15.03 18.58
C SER A 131 9.10 -14.04 17.83
N ASP A 132 9.30 -12.74 18.09
CA ASP A 132 8.53 -11.67 17.48
C ASP A 132 8.91 -11.50 16.00
N ASP A 133 10.20 -11.63 15.67
CA ASP A 133 10.69 -11.60 14.30
C ASP A 133 10.09 -12.74 13.45
N LEU A 134 9.98 -13.94 14.03
CA LEU A 134 9.33 -15.07 13.37
C LEU A 134 7.86 -14.78 13.06
N LEU A 135 7.14 -14.08 13.96
CA LEU A 135 5.76 -13.63 13.69
C LEU A 135 5.70 -12.62 12.55
N TYR A 136 6.64 -11.68 12.46
CA TYR A 136 6.71 -10.73 11.35
C TYR A 136 6.99 -11.42 10.02
N LEU A 137 7.83 -12.45 10.00
CA LEU A 137 8.08 -13.25 8.80
C LEU A 137 6.84 -14.06 8.37
N GLU A 138 6.14 -14.67 9.32
CA GLU A 138 4.88 -15.37 9.04
C GLU A 138 3.84 -14.38 8.49
N PHE A 139 3.69 -13.23 9.13
CA PHE A 139 2.82 -12.16 8.67
C PHE A 139 3.18 -11.73 7.26
N LEU A 140 4.47 -11.51 6.95
CA LEU A 140 4.92 -11.09 5.63
C LEU A 140 4.46 -12.06 4.53
N GLN A 141 4.65 -13.36 4.75
CA GLN A 141 4.24 -14.40 3.80
C GLN A 141 2.72 -14.43 3.63
N LYS A 142 1.97 -14.37 4.73
CA LYS A 142 0.50 -14.40 4.70
C LYS A 142 -0.10 -13.12 4.11
N PHE A 143 0.51 -11.97 4.36
CA PHE A 143 0.10 -10.69 3.79
C PHE A 143 0.23 -10.71 2.27
N GLU A 144 1.39 -11.13 1.75
CA GLU A 144 1.61 -11.23 0.30
C GLU A 144 0.68 -12.25 -0.37
N ARG A 145 0.36 -13.37 0.28
CA ARG A 145 -0.46 -14.46 -0.30
C ARG A 145 -1.97 -14.30 -0.11
N ASN A 146 -2.42 -13.65 0.96
CA ASN A 146 -3.85 -13.59 1.29
C ASN A 146 -4.41 -12.16 1.13
N PHE A 147 -3.60 -11.13 1.41
CA PHE A 147 -4.05 -9.75 1.29
C PHE A 147 -3.75 -9.17 -0.09
N ILE A 148 -2.47 -9.21 -0.50
CA ILE A 148 -2.07 -8.69 -1.82
C ILE A 148 -2.57 -9.60 -2.93
N ALA A 149 -2.33 -10.91 -2.82
CA ALA A 149 -2.76 -11.81 -3.88
C ALA A 149 -4.29 -11.93 -3.94
N GLN A 150 -4.81 -11.70 -5.13
CA GLN A 150 -6.23 -11.69 -5.46
C GLN A 150 -6.40 -12.20 -6.90
N GLY A 151 -7.42 -13.01 -7.16
CA GLY A 151 -7.68 -13.50 -8.52
C GLY A 151 -8.03 -12.35 -9.49
N PRO A 152 -7.74 -12.47 -10.80
CA PRO A 152 -8.06 -11.45 -11.80
C PRO A 152 -9.57 -11.17 -11.96
N TYR A 153 -10.41 -12.09 -11.48
CA TYR A 153 -11.87 -11.99 -11.51
C TYR A 153 -12.49 -11.93 -10.11
N GLU A 154 -11.65 -11.83 -9.08
CA GLU A 154 -12.12 -11.65 -7.70
C GLU A 154 -12.36 -10.16 -7.47
N ASN A 155 -13.51 -9.82 -6.88
CA ASN A 155 -13.89 -8.44 -6.57
C ASN A 155 -14.22 -8.34 -5.09
N ARG A 156 -13.22 -7.97 -4.29
CA ARG A 156 -13.37 -7.83 -2.84
C ARG A 156 -14.04 -6.53 -2.48
N THR A 157 -14.98 -6.58 -1.56
CA THR A 157 -15.51 -5.36 -0.94
C THR A 157 -14.47 -4.76 0.01
N VAL A 158 -14.61 -3.46 0.32
CA VAL A 158 -13.75 -2.81 1.32
C VAL A 158 -13.85 -3.49 2.69
N PHE A 159 -15.05 -3.99 3.04
CA PHE A 159 -15.27 -4.68 4.30
C PHE A 159 -14.55 -6.03 4.36
N GLU A 160 -14.64 -6.83 3.30
CA GLU A 160 -13.88 -8.08 3.17
C GLU A 160 -12.38 -7.83 3.28
N THR A 161 -11.89 -6.76 2.65
CA THR A 161 -10.47 -6.38 2.70
C THR A 161 -10.03 -6.05 4.12
N LEU A 162 -10.83 -5.28 4.86
CA LEU A 162 -10.54 -4.95 6.25
C LEU A 162 -10.61 -6.19 7.15
N ASP A 163 -11.54 -7.12 6.88
CA ASP A 163 -11.67 -8.36 7.64
C ASP A 163 -10.48 -9.30 7.42
N ILE A 164 -9.99 -9.42 6.18
CA ILE A 164 -8.72 -10.11 5.88
C ILE A 164 -7.57 -9.42 6.61
N GLY A 165 -7.53 -8.09 6.61
CA GLY A 165 -6.57 -7.29 7.38
C GLY A 165 -6.56 -7.68 8.87
N TRP A 166 -7.73 -7.75 9.50
CA TRP A 166 -7.85 -8.20 10.90
C TRP A 166 -7.43 -9.66 11.11
N GLN A 167 -7.77 -10.56 10.19
CA GLN A 167 -7.32 -11.96 10.26
C GLN A 167 -5.79 -12.06 10.29
N LEU A 168 -5.10 -11.21 9.52
CA LEU A 168 -3.64 -11.15 9.51
C LEU A 168 -3.08 -10.48 10.77
N LEU A 169 -3.69 -9.40 11.25
CA LEU A 169 -3.25 -8.74 12.48
C LEU A 169 -3.40 -9.62 13.73
N ARG A 170 -4.34 -10.57 13.72
CA ARG A 170 -4.54 -11.56 14.80
C ARG A 170 -3.41 -12.60 14.88
N ILE A 171 -2.48 -12.65 13.93
CA ILE A 171 -1.23 -13.43 14.07
C ILE A 171 -0.40 -12.88 15.24
N PHE A 172 -0.47 -11.56 15.46
CA PHE A 172 0.25 -10.91 16.53
C PHE A 172 -0.56 -10.88 17.83
N PRO A 173 0.11 -11.03 18.99
CA PRO A 173 -0.43 -10.66 20.29
C PRO A 173 -0.91 -9.20 20.32
N LYS A 174 -1.93 -8.91 21.13
CA LYS A 174 -2.57 -7.58 21.22
C LYS A 174 -1.55 -6.48 21.55
N GLU A 175 -0.56 -6.81 22.36
CA GLU A 175 0.47 -5.92 22.87
C GLU A 175 1.40 -5.39 21.77
N MET A 176 1.49 -6.10 20.64
CA MET A 176 2.30 -5.71 19.48
C MET A 176 1.57 -4.73 18.55
N LEU A 177 0.24 -4.60 18.66
CA LEU A 177 -0.59 -3.76 17.78
C LEU A 177 -0.62 -2.28 18.23
N LYS A 178 0.56 -1.66 18.27
CA LYS A 178 0.77 -0.33 18.88
C LYS A 178 0.12 0.85 18.15
N ARG A 179 -0.25 0.69 16.87
CA ARG A 179 -0.86 1.77 16.06
C ARG A 179 -2.39 1.72 16.04
N ILE A 180 -3.00 0.81 16.79
CA ILE A 180 -4.44 0.65 16.87
C ILE A 180 -4.91 1.14 18.25
N PRO A 181 -5.85 2.10 18.32
CA PRO A 181 -6.45 2.52 19.58
C PRO A 181 -7.13 1.36 20.32
N GLN A 182 -7.08 1.38 21.66
CA GLN A 182 -7.66 0.32 22.49
C GLN A 182 -9.16 0.12 22.27
N SER A 183 -9.90 1.18 21.95
CA SER A 183 -11.32 1.13 21.59
C SER A 183 -11.56 0.26 20.37
N THR A 184 -10.85 0.54 19.27
CA THR A 184 -10.90 -0.22 18.02
C THR A 184 -10.42 -1.66 18.24
N LEU A 185 -9.31 -1.83 18.97
CA LEU A 185 -8.74 -3.16 19.22
C LEU A 185 -9.69 -4.05 20.03
N SER A 186 -10.35 -3.51 21.05
CA SER A 186 -11.27 -4.29 21.90
C SER A 186 -12.50 -4.77 21.14
N GLU A 187 -12.93 -4.03 20.12
CA GLU A 187 -14.11 -4.35 19.31
C GLU A 187 -13.79 -5.36 18.20
N PHE A 188 -12.69 -5.18 17.46
CA PHE A 188 -12.41 -5.96 16.25
C PHE A 188 -11.38 -7.09 16.42
N TYR A 189 -10.53 -7.04 17.46
CA TYR A 189 -9.54 -8.08 17.69
C TYR A 189 -10.15 -9.42 18.12
N PRO A 190 -11.10 -9.48 19.09
CA PRO A 190 -11.73 -10.74 19.46
C PRO A 190 -12.36 -11.41 18.23
N ARG A 191 -12.17 -12.73 18.09
CA ARG A 191 -12.98 -13.51 17.14
C ARG A 191 -14.40 -13.46 17.68
N ASP A 192 -15.30 -12.75 17.01
CA ASP A 192 -16.71 -13.11 17.13
C ASP A 192 -16.83 -14.54 16.62
N SER A 193 -16.91 -15.50 17.54
CA SER A 193 -17.42 -16.84 17.28
C SER A 193 -18.95 -16.81 17.10
N ALA A 194 -19.47 -15.80 16.39
CA ALA A 194 -20.88 -15.52 16.25
C ALA A 194 -21.18 -14.82 14.93
N LYS A 195 -21.07 -15.58 13.84
CA LYS A 195 -21.96 -15.59 12.65
C LYS A 195 -21.19 -16.21 11.49
N HIS A 196 -21.27 -17.53 11.38
CA HIS A 196 -21.82 -18.30 10.26
C HIS A 196 -21.82 -19.78 10.68
#